data_AF-A0A7J8M774-F1
#
_entry.id   AF-A0A7J8M774-F1
#
_cell.length_a   1.000
_cell.length_b   1.000
_cell.length_c   1.000
_cell.angle_alpha   90.00
_cell.angle_beta   90.00
_cell.angle_gamma   90.00
#
_symmetry.space_group_name_H-M   'P 1'
#
loop_
_entity.id
_entity.type
_entity.pdbx_description
1 polymer ?
#
loop_
_entity_poly.entity_id
_entity_poly.type
_entity_poly.pdbx_seq_one_letter_code
_entity_poly.pdbx_strand_id
1 'polypeptide(L)'
;IRQFSEEIQRYPLHSNGLVDVPKALADLVESTIGAVFIDTNSLDVVWKVFKDLLEPIIRRETLKIHPVTQLYEVCQKRNLKVKFVDLWKESTGFDVFVDDQLVGRGKCSLKKEIAHNRAAKDALDNILRILDEKDTNINIVEERNV
;
A
#
# COMPACT_ATOMS: atom_id res chain seq x y z
N ILE A 1 16.69 -4.71 -8.63
CA ILE A 1 15.72 -4.95 -9.73
C ILE A 1 14.90 -6.21 -9.49
N ARG A 2 15.48 -7.41 -9.28
CA ARG A 2 14.71 -8.66 -9.05
C ARG A 2 13.61 -8.53 -7.98
N GLN A 3 13.96 -8.05 -6.78
CA GLN A 3 12.97 -7.84 -5.72
C GLN A 3 11.85 -6.88 -6.13
N PHE A 4 12.18 -5.76 -6.79
CA PHE A 4 11.17 -4.85 -7.33
C PHE A 4 10.26 -5.54 -8.36
N SER A 5 10.83 -6.36 -9.24
CA SER A 5 10.08 -7.13 -10.24
C SER A 5 9.13 -8.16 -9.63
N GLU A 6 9.49 -8.76 -8.49
CA GLU A 6 8.61 -9.67 -7.74
C GLU A 6 7.51 -8.89 -7.00
N GLU A 7 7.88 -7.79 -6.36
CA GLU A 7 6.98 -6.99 -5.54
C GLU A 7 5.90 -6.26 -6.38
N ILE A 8 6.23 -5.85 -7.61
CA ILE A 8 5.23 -5.23 -8.51
C ILE A 8 4.21 -6.25 -9.04
N GLN A 9 4.51 -7.55 -9.03
CA GLN A 9 3.51 -8.60 -9.30
C GLN A 9 2.53 -8.74 -8.14
N ARG A 10 3.02 -8.59 -6.90
CA ARG A 10 2.21 -8.70 -5.69
C ARG A 10 1.37 -7.44 -5.42
N TYR A 11 1.92 -6.28 -5.75
CA TYR A 11 1.29 -4.97 -5.54
C TYR A 11 1.24 -4.21 -6.88
N PRO A 12 0.35 -4.63 -7.81
CA PRO A 12 0.22 -3.98 -9.11
C PRO A 12 -0.38 -2.58 -8.98
N LEU A 13 -0.06 -1.71 -9.94
CA LEU A 13 -0.52 -0.33 -10.17
C LEU A 13 -1.01 0.45 -8.91
N HIS A 14 -0.29 1.54 -8.59
CA HIS A 14 -0.44 2.33 -7.36
C HIS A 14 -0.09 1.53 -6.11
N SER A 15 1.20 1.19 -5.98
CA SER A 15 1.70 0.47 -4.82
C SER A 15 1.42 1.18 -3.50
N ASN A 16 1.08 2.48 -3.49
CA ASN A 16 0.69 3.24 -2.30
C ASN A 16 1.65 3.01 -1.11
N GLY A 17 2.95 3.02 -1.40
CA GLY A 17 4.01 2.81 -0.41
C GLY A 17 4.22 1.35 0.01
N LEU A 18 3.74 0.37 -0.76
CA LEU A 18 3.92 -1.07 -0.51
C LEU A 18 5.15 -1.68 -1.21
N VAL A 19 5.76 -0.94 -2.14
CA VAL A 19 6.88 -1.41 -2.98
C VAL A 19 8.01 -0.40 -2.93
N ASP A 20 9.24 -0.89 -2.76
CA ASP A 20 10.43 -0.08 -2.88
C ASP A 20 10.83 0.04 -4.36
N VAL A 21 10.85 1.26 -4.87
CA VAL A 21 11.18 1.53 -6.28
C VAL A 21 12.66 1.87 -6.40
N PRO A 22 13.43 1.15 -7.26
CA PRO A 22 14.82 1.48 -7.51
C PRO A 22 14.96 2.86 -8.17
N LYS A 23 15.63 3.80 -7.50
CA LYS A 23 15.84 5.16 -8.01
C LYS A 23 16.47 5.19 -9.41
N ALA A 24 17.39 4.27 -9.69
CA ALA A 24 18.06 4.16 -10.97
C ALA A 24 17.11 3.96 -12.17
N LEU A 25 15.91 3.38 -11.96
CA LEU A 25 14.91 3.26 -13.02
C LEU A 25 14.29 4.63 -13.37
N ALA A 26 14.03 5.46 -12.35
CA ALA A 26 13.57 6.83 -12.57
C ALA A 26 14.66 7.66 -13.26
N ASP A 27 15.89 7.59 -12.75
CA ASP A 27 17.04 8.31 -13.34
C ASP A 27 17.25 7.92 -14.82
N LEU A 28 17.08 6.63 -15.17
CA LEU A 28 17.18 6.16 -16.56
C LEU A 28 16.07 6.74 -17.45
N VAL A 29 14.82 6.70 -17.00
CA VAL A 29 13.69 7.24 -17.77
C VAL A 29 13.85 8.76 -17.96
N GLU A 30 14.14 9.49 -16.88
CA GLU A 30 14.32 10.95 -16.90
C GLU A 30 15.50 11.39 -17.78
N SER A 31 16.65 10.71 -17.67
CA SER A 31 17.81 11.01 -18.52
C SER A 31 17.56 10.72 -20.00
N THR A 32 16.81 9.65 -20.32
CA THR A 32 16.45 9.33 -21.71
C THR A 32 15.48 10.38 -22.29
N ILE A 33 14.49 10.81 -21.50
CA ILE A 33 13.60 11.92 -21.87
C ILE A 33 14.40 13.20 -22.15
N GLY A 34 15.34 13.53 -21.26
CA GLY A 34 16.23 14.68 -21.43
C GLY A 34 17.10 14.59 -22.68
N ALA A 35 17.66 13.41 -22.98
CA ALA A 35 18.47 13.19 -24.17
C ALA A 35 17.67 13.42 -25.47
N VAL A 36 16.45 12.89 -25.55
CA VAL A 36 15.55 13.12 -26.71
C VAL A 36 15.18 14.59 -26.84
N PHE A 37 14.94 15.27 -25.72
CA PHE A 37 14.66 16.72 -25.75
C PHE A 37 15.85 17.52 -26.27
N ILE A 38 17.08 17.23 -25.81
CA ILE A 38 18.28 17.94 -26.25
C ILE A 38 18.55 17.73 -27.74
N ASP A 39 18.34 16.52 -28.25
CA ASP A 39 18.56 16.19 -29.67
C ASP A 39 17.53 16.86 -30.60
N THR A 40 16.29 17.02 -30.14
CA THR A 40 15.16 17.47 -30.98
C THR A 40 14.75 18.92 -30.74
N ASN A 41 15.10 19.48 -29.57
CA ASN A 41 14.58 20.73 -29.03
C ASN A 41 13.04 20.85 -29.12
N SER A 42 12.31 19.73 -28.98
CA SER A 42 10.86 19.67 -29.17
C SER A 42 10.18 18.79 -28.13
N LEU A 43 9.30 19.40 -27.34
CA LEU A 43 8.45 18.67 -26.39
C LEU A 43 7.39 17.81 -27.11
N ASP A 44 6.97 18.16 -28.32
CA ASP A 44 6.03 17.37 -29.10
C ASP A 44 6.65 16.03 -29.52
N VAL A 45 7.93 16.04 -29.91
CA VAL A 45 8.67 14.81 -30.24
C VAL A 45 8.87 13.96 -28.99
N VAL A 46 9.29 14.57 -27.88
CA VAL A 46 9.39 13.88 -26.58
C VAL A 46 8.05 13.22 -26.22
N TRP A 47 6.95 13.98 -26.26
CA TRP A 47 5.63 13.47 -25.95
C TRP A 47 5.25 12.30 -26.86
N LYS A 48 5.47 12.44 -28.17
CA LYS A 48 5.20 11.36 -29.15
C LYS A 48 5.99 10.08 -28.85
N VAL A 49 7.23 10.19 -28.38
CA VAL A 49 8.08 9.03 -28.08
C VAL A 49 7.68 8.36 -26.77
N PHE A 50 7.38 9.13 -25.73
CA PHE A 50 7.20 8.61 -24.37
C PHE A 50 5.75 8.40 -23.94
N LYS A 51 4.76 8.93 -24.68
CA LYS A 51 3.35 8.84 -24.29
C LYS A 51 2.93 7.41 -23.98
N ASP A 52 3.19 6.47 -24.89
CA ASP A 52 2.77 5.07 -24.74
C ASP A 52 3.50 4.38 -23.57
N LEU A 53 4.75 4.77 -23.27
CA LEU A 53 5.51 4.26 -22.12
C LEU A 53 4.91 4.75 -20.79
N LEU A 54 4.36 5.95 -20.76
CA LEU A 54 3.81 6.57 -19.56
C LEU A 54 2.34 6.17 -19.30
N GLU A 55 1.72 5.37 -20.18
CA GLU A 55 0.37 4.88 -19.97
C GLU A 55 0.32 3.64 -19.04
N PRO A 56 -0.69 3.53 -18.15
CA PRO A 56 -1.69 4.55 -17.85
C PRO A 56 -1.12 5.65 -16.95
N ILE A 57 -1.29 6.90 -17.38
CA ILE A 57 -0.99 8.06 -16.53
C ILE A 57 -1.91 8.00 -15.31
N ILE A 58 -1.33 8.15 -14.11
CA ILE A 58 -2.10 8.21 -12.86
C ILE A 58 -3.10 9.35 -12.96
N ARG A 59 -4.39 9.03 -12.92
CA ARG A 59 -5.49 10.00 -12.88
C ARG A 59 -6.07 10.08 -11.48
N ARG A 60 -6.81 11.15 -11.17
CA ARG A 60 -7.47 11.30 -9.86
C ARG A 60 -8.40 10.13 -9.56
N GLU A 61 -9.07 9.60 -10.57
CA GLU A 61 -10.01 8.50 -10.46
C GLU A 61 -9.31 7.15 -10.24
N THR A 62 -8.03 7.02 -10.63
CA THR A 62 -7.24 5.81 -10.42
C THR A 62 -6.44 5.86 -9.12
N LEU A 63 -6.42 6.99 -8.42
CA LEU A 63 -5.69 7.17 -7.17
C LEU A 63 -6.37 6.40 -6.05
N LYS A 64 -5.70 5.35 -5.55
CA LYS A 64 -6.18 4.56 -4.42
C LYS A 64 -5.82 5.23 -3.09
N ILE A 65 -6.64 5.02 -2.06
CA ILE A 65 -6.37 5.51 -0.70
C ILE A 65 -5.14 4.78 -0.12
N HIS A 66 -4.32 5.50 0.64
CA HIS A 66 -3.17 4.93 1.33
C HIS A 66 -3.62 3.90 2.40
N PRO A 67 -3.01 2.71 2.51
CA PRO A 67 -3.52 1.62 3.35
C PRO A 67 -3.64 1.98 4.83
N VAL A 68 -2.68 2.75 5.38
CA VAL A 68 -2.74 3.20 6.78
C VAL A 68 -3.94 4.11 7.02
N THR A 69 -4.17 5.06 6.11
CA THR A 69 -5.32 5.98 6.18
C THR A 69 -6.63 5.23 6.10
N GLN A 70 -6.75 4.32 5.12
CA GLN A 70 -7.95 3.51 4.94
C GLN A 70 -8.24 2.64 6.16
N LEU A 71 -7.22 2.04 6.79
CA LEU A 71 -7.39 1.25 8.01
C LEU A 71 -7.95 2.12 9.15
N TYR A 72 -7.38 3.29 9.38
CA TYR A 72 -7.89 4.21 10.41
C TYR A 72 -9.33 4.64 10.14
N GLU A 73 -9.67 4.98 8.90
CA GLU A 73 -11.03 5.37 8.52
C GLU A 73 -12.05 4.26 8.77
N VAL A 74 -11.74 3.02 8.38
CA VAL A 74 -12.63 1.87 8.57
C VAL A 74 -12.83 1.60 10.07
N CYS A 75 -11.74 1.56 10.84
CA CYS A 75 -11.80 1.31 12.27
C CYS A 75 -12.54 2.41 13.02
N GLN A 76 -12.29 3.68 12.70
CA GLN A 76 -12.95 4.82 13.33
C GLN A 76 -14.46 4.82 13.08
N LYS A 77 -14.90 4.53 11.84
CA LYS A 77 -16.33 4.41 11.51
C LYS A 77 -17.05 3.33 12.31
N ARG A 78 -16.32 2.32 12.79
CA ARG A 78 -16.83 1.19 13.55
C ARG A 78 -16.46 1.24 15.04
N ASN A 79 -15.92 2.37 15.50
CA ASN A 79 -15.47 2.58 16.88
C ASN A 79 -14.45 1.53 17.38
N LEU A 80 -13.58 1.05 16.49
CA LEU A 80 -12.50 0.10 16.80
C LEU A 80 -11.19 0.82 17.05
N LYS A 81 -10.38 0.33 18.00
CA LYS A 81 -9.08 0.90 18.35
C LYS A 81 -7.96 0.19 17.60
N VAL A 82 -7.19 0.95 16.82
CA VAL A 82 -6.02 0.45 16.08
C VAL A 82 -4.74 0.72 16.85
N LYS A 83 -3.85 -0.27 16.93
CA LYS A 83 -2.51 -0.14 17.49
C LYS A 83 -1.49 -0.78 16.56
N PHE A 84 -0.47 -0.02 16.18
CA PHE A 84 0.71 -0.55 15.50
C PHE A 84 1.79 -0.89 16.53
N VAL A 85 2.40 -2.05 16.39
CA VAL A 85 3.56 -2.48 17.16
C VAL A 85 4.76 -2.53 16.23
N ASP A 86 5.75 -1.70 16.52
CA ASP A 86 7.00 -1.62 15.79
C ASP A 86 7.94 -2.76 16.21
N LEU A 87 8.22 -3.66 15.27
CA LEU A 87 9.11 -4.81 15.45
C LEU A 87 10.34 -4.68 14.54
N TRP A 88 10.75 -3.44 14.25
CA TRP A 88 11.78 -3.15 13.27
C TRP A 88 13.14 -3.74 13.66
N LYS A 89 13.50 -3.68 14.95
CA LYS A 89 14.81 -4.16 15.42
C LYS A 89 14.89 -5.68 15.45
N GLU A 90 13.77 -6.36 15.67
CA GLU A 90 13.69 -7.80 15.87
C GLU A 90 13.45 -8.54 14.56
N SER A 91 12.60 -7.98 13.69
CA SER A 91 12.09 -8.69 12.51
C SER A 91 11.90 -7.82 11.26
N THR A 92 12.36 -6.56 11.28
CA THR A 92 12.16 -5.59 10.18
C THR A 92 10.69 -5.46 9.78
N GLY A 93 9.81 -5.44 10.78
CA GLY A 93 8.37 -5.56 10.58
C GLY A 93 7.50 -4.74 11.51
N PHE A 94 6.20 -4.83 11.27
CA PHE A 94 5.14 -4.27 12.09
C PHE A 94 4.04 -5.29 12.27
N ASP A 95 3.46 -5.30 13.47
CA ASP A 95 2.20 -5.96 13.75
C ASP A 95 1.10 -4.91 13.94
N VAL A 96 -0.12 -5.24 13.53
CA VAL A 96 -1.31 -4.40 13.67
C VAL A 96 -2.32 -5.12 14.53
N PHE A 97 -2.76 -4.45 15.58
CA PHE A 97 -3.82 -4.90 16.46
C PHE A 97 -5.05 -4.02 16.30
N VAL A 98 -6.22 -4.65 16.28
CA VAL A 98 -7.51 -3.96 16.34
C VAL A 98 -8.28 -4.55 17.50
N ASP A 99 -8.62 -3.72 18.50
CA ASP A 99 -9.19 -4.14 19.77
C ASP A 99 -8.44 -5.33 20.40
N ASP A 100 -7.13 -5.19 20.50
CA ASP A 100 -6.19 -6.16 21.07
C ASP A 100 -6.09 -7.52 20.35
N GLN A 101 -6.76 -7.69 19.21
CA GLN A 101 -6.58 -8.85 18.34
C GLN A 101 -5.55 -8.55 17.26
N LEU A 102 -4.63 -9.48 16.99
CA LEU A 102 -3.65 -9.36 15.92
C LEU A 102 -4.32 -9.58 14.57
N VAL A 103 -4.33 -8.55 13.73
CA VAL A 103 -5.11 -8.54 12.48
C VAL A 103 -4.24 -8.45 11.23
N GLY A 104 -3.01 -7.94 11.37
CA GLY A 104 -2.15 -7.72 10.22
C GLY A 104 -0.68 -7.74 10.59
N ARG A 105 0.15 -8.18 9.64
CA ARG A 105 1.61 -8.16 9.75
C ARG A 105 2.23 -7.66 8.46
N GLY A 106 3.33 -6.92 8.59
CA GLY A 106 4.08 -6.42 7.44
C GLY A 106 5.57 -6.49 7.70
N LYS A 107 6.32 -6.91 6.69
CA LYS A 107 7.79 -6.97 6.73
C LYS A 107 8.39 -6.36 5.47
N CYS A 108 9.49 -5.64 5.64
CA CYS A 108 10.32 -5.14 4.55
C CYS A 108 11.70 -4.83 5.11
N SER A 109 12.75 -5.47 4.61
CA SER A 109 14.12 -5.23 5.08
C SER A 109 14.71 -3.90 4.59
N LEU A 110 14.16 -3.33 3.51
CA LEU A 110 14.72 -2.15 2.86
C LEU A 110 14.25 -0.84 3.49
N LYS A 111 12.96 -0.73 3.81
CA LYS A 111 12.35 0.51 4.31
C LYS A 111 11.28 0.24 5.34
N LYS A 112 11.40 0.93 6.48
CA LYS A 112 10.48 0.84 7.61
C LYS A 112 9.07 1.26 7.27
N GLU A 113 8.90 2.31 6.47
CA GLU A 113 7.58 2.76 6.03
C GLU A 113 6.83 1.68 5.23
N ILE A 114 7.56 0.90 4.41
CA ILE A 114 6.95 -0.14 3.57
C ILE A 114 6.46 -1.29 4.44
N ALA A 115 7.24 -1.69 5.45
CA ALA A 115 6.80 -2.69 6.42
C ALA A 115 5.52 -2.24 7.14
N HIS A 116 5.45 -0.97 7.55
CA HIS A 116 4.27 -0.39 8.19
C HIS A 116 3.04 -0.40 7.26
N ASN A 117 3.22 0.03 6.00
CA ASN A 117 2.15 0.06 5.00
C ASN A 117 1.64 -1.34 4.66
N ARG A 118 2.55 -2.33 4.54
CA ARG A 118 2.19 -3.73 4.32
C ARG A 118 1.39 -4.29 5.48
N ALA A 119 1.76 -3.96 6.71
CA ALA A 119 1.04 -4.39 7.91
C ALA A 119 -0.39 -3.83 7.92
N ALA A 120 -0.56 -2.56 7.54
CA ALA A 120 -1.87 -1.94 7.40
C ALA A 120 -2.70 -2.56 6.27
N LYS A 121 -2.08 -2.90 5.13
CA LYS A 121 -2.76 -3.58 4.02
C LYS A 121 -3.23 -4.98 4.41
N ASP A 122 -2.37 -5.75 5.07
CA ASP A 122 -2.70 -7.08 5.59
C ASP A 122 -3.83 -7.01 6.63
N ALA A 123 -3.79 -5.99 7.50
CA ALA A 123 -4.87 -5.72 8.44
C ALA A 123 -6.21 -5.45 7.75
N LEU A 124 -6.22 -4.62 6.70
CA LEU A 124 -7.42 -4.32 5.90
C LEU A 124 -8.00 -5.56 5.22
N ASP A 125 -7.15 -6.45 4.73
CA ASP A 125 -7.60 -7.68 4.07
C ASP A 125 -8.23 -8.68 5.06
N ASN A 126 -7.83 -8.61 6.33
CA ASN A 126 -8.35 -9.48 7.39
C ASN A 126 -9.47 -8.84 8.24
N ILE A 127 -9.69 -7.53 8.16
CA ILE A 127 -10.57 -6.83 9.10
C ILE A 127 -12.03 -7.27 9.01
N LEU A 128 -12.51 -7.63 7.82
CA LEU A 128 -13.90 -8.09 7.62
C LEU A 128 -14.20 -9.37 8.43
N ARG A 129 -13.23 -10.28 8.53
CA ARG A 129 -13.38 -11.50 9.33
C ARG A 129 -13.65 -11.20 10.80
N ILE A 130 -13.00 -10.17 11.33
CA ILE A 130 -13.14 -9.77 12.74
C ILE A 130 -14.47 -9.07 12.98
N LEU A 131 -14.97 -8.37 11.95
CA LEU A 131 -16.25 -7.69 12.00
C LEU A 131 -17.40 -8.69 12.01
N ASP A 132 -17.35 -9.71 11.14
CA ASP A 132 -18.34 -10.79 11.09
C ASP A 132 -18.38 -11.58 12.41
N GLU A 133 -17.20 -11.83 13.02
CA GLU A 133 -17.08 -12.48 14.33
C GLU A 133 -17.71 -11.64 15.46
N LYS A 134 -17.59 -10.31 15.41
CA LYS A 134 -18.22 -9.43 16.41
C LYS A 134 -19.74 -9.34 16.23
N ASP A 135 -20.23 -9.17 15.01
CA ASP A 135 -21.66 -9.06 14.74
C ASP A 135 -22.39 -10.36 15.13
N THR A 136 -21.77 -11.52 14.89
CA THR A 136 -22.31 -12.82 15.32
C THR A 136 -22.34 -12.96 16.85
N ASN A 137 -21.31 -12.50 17.55
CA ASN A 137 -21.25 -12.57 19.02
C ASN A 137 -22.27 -11.64 19.69
N ILE A 138 -22.57 -10.47 19.11
CA ILE A 138 -23.61 -9.57 19.61
C ILE A 138 -24.98 -10.26 19.56
N ASN A 139 -25.32 -10.88 18.42
CA ASN A 139 -26.62 -11.55 18.24
C ASN A 139 -26.81 -12.74 19.22
N ILE A 140 -25.76 -13.52 19.48
CA ILE A 140 -25.83 -14.64 20.45
C ILE A 140 -26.03 -14.13 21.88
N VAL A 141 -25.46 -12.98 22.25
CA VAL A 141 -25.62 -12.39 23.58
C VAL A 141 -27.03 -11.80 23.75
N GLU A 142 -27.63 -11.25 22.69
CA GLU A 142 -29.01 -10.78 22.73
C GLU A 142 -30.00 -11.95 22.85
N GLU A 143 -29.81 -13.06 22.12
CA GLU A 143 -30.70 -14.24 22.19
C GLU A 143 -30.65 -14.99 23.53
N ARG A 144 -29.54 -14.90 24.27
CA ARG A 144 -29.39 -15.55 25.59
C ARG A 144 -29.97 -14.75 26.76
N ASN A 145 -30.34 -13.50 26.53
CA ASN A 145 -30.92 -12.61 27.54
C ASN A 145 -32.45 -12.44 27.37
N VAL A 146 -33.09 -13.26 26.54
CA VAL A 146 -34.55 -13.36 26.36
C VAL A 146 -35.10 -14.63 26.99
#